data_AF-A0A843D5I2-F1
#
_entry.id   AF-A0A843D5I2-F1
#
_cell.length_a   1.000
_cell.length_b   1.000
_cell.length_c   1.000
_cell.angle_alpha   90.00
_cell.angle_beta   90.00
_cell.angle_gamma   90.00
#
_symmetry.space_group_name_H-M   'P 1'
#
loop_
_entity.id
_entity.type
_entity.pdbx_description
1 polymer ?
#
loop_
_entity_poly.entity_id
_entity_poly.type
_entity_poly.pdbx_seq_one_letter_code
_entity_poly.pdbx_strand_id
1 'polypeptide(L)'
;MESLGDNDLKYESAFIFYVNIGLHFFIHMTKGRTYASKILEGENPISYAEFLKLQKIRDILMKSKERYELLKGDTDLPYESAGYYIDCMLDECSFMMMIYLSKPIAIQDLCLHMDFRDAVNKDDYNKLFLPEVPPEDRQDIIEFQKTSDERISLFYGQILVNIEMGY
;
A
#
# COMPACT_ATOMS: atom_id res chain seq x y z
N MET A 1 2.66 25.40 -33.32
CA MET A 1 1.74 24.49 -34.04
C MET A 1 2.25 23.09 -33.75
N GLU A 2 1.56 22.35 -32.89
CA GLU A 2 1.82 20.90 -32.76
C GLU A 2 1.35 20.22 -34.05
N SER A 3 2.14 19.28 -34.56
CA SER A 3 1.80 18.59 -35.81
C SER A 3 0.61 17.64 -35.57
N LEU A 4 -0.20 17.36 -36.59
CA LEU A 4 -1.31 16.40 -36.51
C LEU A 4 -0.85 15.03 -35.96
N GLY A 5 0.38 14.60 -36.27
CA GLY A 5 0.95 13.36 -35.74
C GLY A 5 1.30 13.39 -34.25
N ASP A 6 1.64 14.56 -33.69
CA ASP A 6 1.91 14.70 -32.25
C ASP A 6 0.63 14.64 -31.42
N ASN A 7 -0.49 15.13 -31.96
CA ASN A 7 -1.79 15.04 -31.30
C ASN A 7 -2.32 13.59 -31.29
N ASP A 8 -2.22 12.88 -32.41
CA ASP A 8 -2.68 11.49 -32.50
C ASP A 8 -1.90 10.57 -31.53
N LEU A 9 -0.58 10.75 -31.41
CA LEU A 9 0.27 10.01 -30.46
C LEU A 9 -0.08 10.31 -28.98
N LYS A 10 -0.46 11.55 -28.66
CA LYS A 10 -0.92 11.93 -27.31
C LYS A 10 -2.28 11.29 -26.98
N TYR A 11 -3.21 11.25 -27.93
CA TYR A 11 -4.51 10.59 -27.74
C TYR A 11 -4.35 9.07 -27.58
N GLU A 12 -3.48 8.44 -28.35
CA GLU A 12 -3.17 7.01 -28.23
C GLU A 12 -2.51 6.69 -26.88
N SER A 13 -1.54 7.51 -26.45
CA SER A 13 -0.88 7.35 -25.15
C SER A 13 -1.85 7.53 -23.98
N ALA A 14 -2.74 8.54 -24.05
CA ALA A 14 -3.78 8.74 -23.05
C ALA A 14 -4.79 7.59 -23.03
N PHE A 15 -5.18 7.07 -24.19
CA PHE A 15 -6.06 5.90 -24.30
C PHE A 15 -5.43 4.66 -23.66
N ILE A 16 -4.17 4.35 -23.97
CA ILE A 16 -3.43 3.23 -23.37
C ILE A 16 -3.36 3.40 -21.85
N PHE A 17 -3.09 4.61 -21.35
CA PHE A 17 -3.07 4.91 -19.93
C PHE A 17 -4.42 4.64 -19.25
N TYR A 18 -5.53 5.15 -19.79
CA TYR A 18 -6.86 4.94 -19.21
C TYR A 18 -7.30 3.47 -19.27
N VAL A 19 -7.02 2.75 -20.37
CA VAL A 19 -7.31 1.32 -20.48
C VAL A 19 -6.52 0.53 -19.44
N ASN A 20 -5.23 0.83 -19.25
CA ASN A 20 -4.42 0.16 -18.23
C ASN A 20 -4.97 0.42 -16.81
N ILE A 21 -5.27 1.67 -16.46
CA ILE A 21 -5.88 1.99 -15.15
C ILE A 21 -7.19 1.22 -14.96
N GLY A 22 -8.06 1.23 -15.98
CA GLY A 22 -9.33 0.51 -15.94
C GLY A 22 -9.15 -1.00 -15.74
N LEU A 23 -8.18 -1.62 -16.42
CA LEU A 23 -7.86 -3.03 -16.26
C LEU A 23 -7.33 -3.34 -14.86
N HIS A 24 -6.41 -2.54 -14.33
CA HIS A 24 -5.88 -2.70 -12.98
C HIS A 24 -6.99 -2.61 -11.93
N PHE A 25 -7.84 -1.58 -12.02
CA PHE A 25 -9.01 -1.45 -11.15
C PHE A 25 -9.93 -2.68 -11.22
N PHE A 26 -10.24 -3.16 -12.43
CA PHE A 26 -11.06 -4.35 -12.61
C PHE A 26 -10.44 -5.60 -11.96
N ILE A 27 -9.12 -5.79 -12.09
CA ILE A 27 -8.40 -6.90 -11.45
C ILE A 27 -8.50 -6.81 -9.93
N HIS A 28 -8.20 -5.63 -9.35
CA HIS A 28 -8.27 -5.41 -7.91
C HIS A 28 -9.68 -5.62 -7.36
N MET A 29 -10.71 -5.10 -8.03
CA MET A 29 -12.10 -5.31 -7.64
C MET A 29 -12.53 -6.78 -7.75
N THR A 30 -12.08 -7.50 -8.78
CA THR A 30 -12.39 -8.93 -8.93
C THR A 30 -11.80 -9.74 -7.77
N LYS A 31 -10.53 -9.52 -7.45
CA LYS A 31 -9.87 -10.14 -6.29
C LYS A 31 -10.50 -9.69 -4.97
N GLY A 32 -10.83 -8.40 -4.85
CA GLY A 32 -11.46 -7.81 -3.68
C GLY A 32 -12.79 -8.48 -3.35
N ARG A 33 -13.63 -8.78 -4.35
CA ARG A 33 -14.86 -9.56 -4.14
C ARG A 33 -14.61 -10.96 -3.56
N THR A 34 -13.54 -11.62 -4.01
CA THR A 34 -13.14 -12.92 -3.44
C THR A 34 -12.76 -12.79 -1.97
N TYR A 35 -12.01 -11.74 -1.61
CA TYR A 35 -11.69 -11.47 -0.20
C TYR A 35 -12.92 -11.08 0.63
N ALA A 36 -13.80 -10.25 0.10
CA ALA A 36 -15.02 -9.84 0.78
C ALA A 36 -15.89 -11.06 1.14
N SER A 37 -16.06 -11.98 0.19
CA SER A 37 -16.82 -13.22 0.41
C SER A 37 -16.21 -14.04 1.56
N LYS A 38 -14.88 -14.23 1.56
CA LYS A 38 -14.17 -14.92 2.64
C LYS A 38 -14.41 -14.26 4.00
N ILE A 39 -14.28 -12.94 4.08
CA ILE A 39 -14.46 -12.19 5.33
C ILE A 39 -15.90 -12.32 5.84
N LEU A 40 -16.90 -12.19 4.97
CA LEU A 40 -18.32 -12.31 5.33
C LEU A 40 -18.71 -13.73 5.77
N GLU A 41 -18.06 -14.75 5.22
CA GLU A 41 -18.18 -16.15 5.63
C GLU A 41 -17.46 -16.45 6.97
N GLY A 42 -16.76 -15.47 7.54
CA GLY A 42 -16.01 -15.59 8.79
C GLY A 42 -14.60 -16.16 8.61
N GLU A 43 -14.13 -16.33 7.37
CA GLU A 43 -12.74 -16.70 7.08
C GLU A 43 -11.80 -15.51 7.18
N ASN A 44 -10.53 -15.79 7.49
CA ASN A 44 -9.50 -14.77 7.54
C ASN A 44 -8.63 -14.83 6.27
N PRO A 45 -8.62 -13.77 5.43
CA PRO A 45 -7.81 -13.75 4.22
C PRO A 45 -6.31 -13.60 4.52
N ILE A 46 -5.94 -13.26 5.76
CA ILE A 46 -4.56 -13.12 6.20
C ILE A 46 -4.21 -14.34 7.07
N SER A 47 -3.14 -15.04 6.72
CA SER A 47 -2.66 -16.16 7.53
C SER A 47 -1.98 -15.69 8.81
N TYR A 48 -1.94 -16.54 9.84
CA TYR A 48 -1.22 -16.23 11.09
C TYR A 48 0.29 -15.98 10.86
N ALA A 49 0.90 -16.70 9.92
CA ALA A 49 2.31 -16.48 9.57
C ALA A 49 2.52 -15.09 8.95
N GLU A 50 1.62 -14.66 8.06
CA GLU A 50 1.64 -13.31 7.49
C GLU A 50 1.41 -12.25 8.57
N PHE A 51 0.50 -12.49 9.51
CA PHE A 51 0.27 -11.60 10.66
C PHE A 51 1.55 -11.39 11.49
N LEU A 52 2.27 -12.46 11.85
CA LEU A 52 3.54 -12.34 12.58
C LEU A 52 4.60 -11.58 11.76
N LYS A 53 4.65 -11.82 10.45
CA LYS A 53 5.56 -11.10 9.54
C LYS A 53 5.25 -9.61 9.49
N LEU A 54 3.96 -9.24 9.44
CA LEU A 54 3.51 -7.85 9.47
C LEU A 54 3.89 -7.15 10.78
N GLN A 55 3.78 -7.83 11.94
CA GLN A 55 4.24 -7.28 13.22
C GLN A 55 5.74 -6.97 13.19
N LYS A 56 6.55 -7.92 12.69
CA LYS A 56 8.00 -7.72 12.55
C LYS A 56 8.33 -6.56 11.61
N ILE A 57 7.68 -6.49 10.44
CA ILE A 57 7.87 -5.40 9.47
C ILE A 57 7.50 -4.06 10.08
N ARG A 58 6.38 -4.00 10.80
CA ARG A 58 5.96 -2.79 11.51
C ARG A 58 7.01 -2.33 12.51
N ASP A 59 7.59 -3.24 13.29
CA ASP A 59 8.64 -2.88 14.26
C ASP A 59 9.91 -2.32 13.57
N ILE A 60 10.28 -2.86 12.41
CA ILE A 60 11.39 -2.35 11.60
C ILE A 60 11.07 -0.93 11.08
N LEU A 61 9.85 -0.73 10.57
CA LEU A 61 9.39 0.58 10.08
C LEU A 61 9.28 1.61 11.21
N MET A 62 8.84 1.22 12.40
CA MET A 62 8.80 2.11 13.57
C MET A 62 10.21 2.59 13.97
N LYS A 63 11.21 1.70 13.98
CA LYS A 63 12.62 2.11 14.20
C LYS A 63 13.12 3.06 13.11
N SER A 64 12.72 2.83 11.86
CA SER A 64 13.02 3.73 10.75
C SER A 64 12.36 5.10 10.93
N LYS A 65 11.11 5.12 11.44
CA LYS A 65 10.37 6.34 11.77
C LYS A 65 11.04 7.13 12.88
N GLU A 66 11.40 6.48 13.98
CA GLU A 66 12.13 7.11 15.10
C GLU A 66 13.41 7.79 14.59
N ARG A 67 14.14 7.12 13.69
CA ARG A 67 15.34 7.68 13.09
C ARG A 67 15.05 8.85 12.16
N TYR A 68 14.03 8.75 11.30
CA TYR A 68 13.57 9.86 10.48
C TYR A 68 13.24 11.08 11.35
N GLU A 69 12.53 10.90 12.47
CA GLU A 69 12.15 11.97 13.39
C GLU A 69 13.36 12.67 14.03
N LEU A 70 14.47 11.95 14.23
CA LEU A 70 15.73 12.53 14.70
C LEU A 70 16.48 13.32 13.61
N LEU A 71 16.30 12.97 12.34
CA LEU A 71 17.06 13.53 11.21
C LEU A 71 16.31 14.62 10.44
N LYS A 72 14.97 14.65 10.51
CA LYS A 72 14.11 15.57 9.74
C LYS A 72 14.33 17.06 10.05
N GLY A 73 14.97 17.39 11.19
CA GLY A 73 15.33 18.75 11.54
C GLY A 73 16.60 19.27 10.86
N ASP A 74 17.43 18.36 10.33
CA ASP A 74 18.80 18.64 9.87
C ASP A 74 19.02 18.35 8.37
N THR A 75 18.00 17.91 7.61
CA THR A 75 18.18 17.39 6.24
C THR A 75 17.05 17.73 5.24
N ASP A 76 17.43 17.78 3.94
CA ASP A 76 16.61 18.14 2.76
C ASP A 76 15.44 17.18 2.42
N LEU A 77 14.65 17.57 1.40
CA LEU A 77 13.55 16.89 0.69
C LEU A 77 13.54 15.34 0.60
N PRO A 78 14.63 14.59 0.35
CA PRO A 78 14.56 13.12 0.26
C PRO A 78 14.20 12.44 1.60
N TYR A 79 14.48 13.05 2.74
CA TYR A 79 14.09 12.51 4.04
C TYR A 79 12.58 12.62 4.27
N GLU A 80 11.97 13.75 3.87
CA GLU A 80 10.52 13.96 3.97
C GLU A 80 9.76 12.93 3.13
N SER A 81 10.19 12.71 1.88
CA SER A 81 9.64 11.67 0.98
C SER A 81 9.74 10.27 1.60
N ALA A 82 10.91 9.91 2.16
CA ALA A 82 11.07 8.63 2.85
C ALA A 82 10.19 8.52 4.11
N GLY A 83 9.99 9.62 4.83
CA GLY A 83 9.08 9.72 5.97
C GLY A 83 7.64 9.41 5.59
N TYR A 84 7.14 10.01 4.50
CA TYR A 84 5.80 9.72 3.97
C TYR A 84 5.63 8.25 3.57
N TYR A 85 6.65 7.67 2.93
CA TYR A 85 6.64 6.25 2.61
C TYR A 85 6.57 5.39 3.89
N ILE A 86 7.36 5.70 4.92
CA ILE A 86 7.32 4.96 6.20
C ILE A 86 5.93 5.03 6.82
N ASP A 87 5.32 6.21 6.88
CA ASP A 87 3.96 6.39 7.44
C ASP A 87 2.93 5.59 6.66
N CYS A 88 2.97 5.66 5.33
CA CYS A 88 2.08 4.87 4.47
C CYS A 88 2.20 3.37 4.74
N MET A 89 3.42 2.84 4.87
CA MET A 89 3.62 1.41 5.13
C MET A 89 3.20 1.00 6.55
N LEU A 90 3.34 1.90 7.54
CA LEU A 90 2.86 1.66 8.90
C LEU A 90 1.34 1.57 8.96
N ASP A 91 0.63 2.43 8.21
CA ASP A 91 -0.81 2.35 8.03
C ASP A 91 -1.22 1.05 7.33
N GLU A 92 -0.52 0.68 6.25
CA GLU A 92 -0.76 -0.57 5.52
C GLU A 92 -0.62 -1.78 6.44
N CYS A 93 0.45 -1.86 7.25
CA CYS A 93 0.59 -2.90 8.27
C CYS A 93 -0.55 -2.88 9.28
N SER A 94 -0.99 -1.69 9.73
CA SER A 94 -2.05 -1.55 10.72
C SER A 94 -3.40 -2.02 10.19
N PHE A 95 -3.79 -1.64 8.97
CA PHE A 95 -5.03 -2.12 8.34
C PHE A 95 -5.01 -3.63 8.12
N MET A 96 -3.90 -4.17 7.62
CA MET A 96 -3.76 -5.62 7.45
C MET A 96 -3.92 -6.36 8.79
N MET A 97 -3.27 -5.90 9.86
CA MET A 97 -3.44 -6.49 11.18
C MET A 97 -4.86 -6.33 11.71
N MET A 98 -5.54 -5.21 11.46
CA MET A 98 -6.93 -5.01 11.85
C MET A 98 -7.88 -5.96 11.11
N ILE A 99 -7.67 -6.20 9.81
CA ILE A 99 -8.41 -7.21 9.04
C ILE A 99 -8.19 -8.59 9.66
N TYR A 100 -6.94 -8.96 9.96
CA TYR A 100 -6.64 -10.22 10.62
C TYR A 100 -7.36 -10.36 11.98
N LEU A 101 -7.42 -9.29 12.76
CA LEU A 101 -8.06 -9.29 14.08
C LEU A 101 -9.59 -9.06 14.03
N SER A 102 -10.18 -9.01 12.83
CA SER A 102 -11.59 -8.68 12.59
C SER A 102 -12.02 -7.39 13.32
N LYS A 103 -11.12 -6.40 13.33
CA LYS A 103 -11.38 -5.08 13.91
C LYS A 103 -12.04 -4.18 12.87
N PRO A 104 -12.98 -3.32 13.30
CA PRO A 104 -13.63 -2.38 12.39
C PRO A 104 -12.60 -1.39 11.84
N ILE A 105 -12.68 -1.11 10.54
CA ILE A 105 -11.85 -0.12 9.83
C ILE A 105 -12.81 0.82 9.10
N ALA A 106 -12.69 2.13 9.33
CA ALA A 106 -13.51 3.10 8.63
C ALA A 106 -13.19 3.08 7.12
N ILE A 107 -14.23 3.11 6.28
CA ILE A 107 -14.06 3.14 4.82
C ILE A 107 -13.21 4.35 4.41
N GLN A 108 -13.43 5.49 5.06
CA GLN A 108 -12.71 6.74 4.77
C GLN A 108 -11.20 6.58 4.99
N ASP A 109 -10.79 5.88 6.05
CA ASP A 109 -9.37 5.67 6.34
C ASP A 109 -8.71 4.79 5.27
N LEU A 110 -9.40 3.73 4.81
CA LEU A 110 -8.92 2.89 3.70
C LEU A 110 -8.83 3.67 2.39
N CYS A 111 -9.84 4.49 2.06
CA CYS A 111 -9.82 5.33 0.87
C CYS A 111 -8.67 6.35 0.90
N LEU A 112 -8.50 7.06 2.01
CA LEU A 112 -7.41 8.02 2.20
C LEU A 112 -6.04 7.34 2.08
N HIS A 113 -5.90 6.14 2.64
CA HIS A 113 -4.67 5.37 2.52
C HIS A 113 -4.36 4.95 1.08
N MET A 114 -5.36 4.49 0.32
CA MET A 114 -5.17 4.13 -1.09
C MET A 114 -4.74 5.36 -1.92
N ASP A 115 -5.36 6.52 -1.69
CA ASP A 115 -4.97 7.77 -2.35
C ASP A 115 -3.55 8.19 -1.98
N PHE A 116 -3.19 8.11 -0.70
CA PHE A 116 -1.85 8.46 -0.22
C PHE A 116 -0.78 7.52 -0.77
N ARG A 117 -1.08 6.22 -0.86
CA ARG A 117 -0.16 5.19 -1.37
C ARG A 117 0.31 5.49 -2.80
N ASP A 118 -0.56 5.98 -3.65
CA ASP A 118 -0.21 6.30 -5.04
C ASP A 118 0.71 7.53 -5.16
N ALA A 119 0.81 8.34 -4.09
CA ALA A 119 1.64 9.53 -4.04
C ALA A 119 3.03 9.31 -3.40
N VAL A 120 3.26 8.19 -2.69
CA VAL A 120 4.52 7.98 -1.96
C VAL A 120 5.62 7.32 -2.81
N ASN A 121 6.86 7.80 -2.67
CA ASN A 121 8.01 7.25 -3.36
C ASN A 121 8.82 6.29 -2.46
N LYS A 122 8.94 5.03 -2.89
CA LYS A 122 9.73 4.01 -2.17
C LYS A 122 11.24 4.16 -2.32
N ASP A 123 11.71 4.84 -3.36
CA ASP A 123 13.13 4.84 -3.71
C ASP A 123 13.98 5.57 -2.66
N ASP A 124 13.46 6.64 -2.08
CA ASP A 124 14.15 7.40 -1.05
C ASP A 124 14.30 6.58 0.23
N TYR A 125 13.25 5.86 0.64
CA TYR A 125 13.32 4.90 1.73
C TYR A 125 14.38 3.81 1.46
N ASN A 126 14.36 3.23 0.26
CA ASN A 126 15.28 2.16 -0.12
C ASN A 126 16.75 2.61 -0.14
N LYS A 127 17.02 3.89 -0.41
CA LYS A 127 18.38 4.45 -0.40
C LYS A 127 18.85 4.83 1.00
N LEU A 128 17.95 5.36 1.83
CA LEU A 128 18.32 5.98 3.12
C LEU A 128 18.18 5.03 4.32
N PHE A 129 17.20 4.13 4.32
CA PHE A 129 16.84 3.33 5.50
C PHE A 129 17.05 1.83 5.29
N LEU A 130 16.68 1.29 4.13
CA LEU A 130 16.84 -0.14 3.84
C LEU A 130 18.29 -0.67 3.99
N PRO A 131 19.36 0.08 3.63
CA PRO A 131 20.74 -0.39 3.79
C PRO A 131 21.17 -0.58 5.25
N GLU A 132 20.40 -0.07 6.21
CA GLU A 132 20.69 -0.18 7.64
C GLU A 132 19.87 -1.24 8.35
N VAL A 133 18.80 -1.73 7.71
CA VAL A 133 18.05 -2.90 8.18
C VAL A 133 18.99 -4.12 8.22
N PRO A 134 18.92 -5.01 9.23
CA PRO A 134 19.73 -6.23 9.26
C PRO A 134 19.55 -7.08 7.99
N PRO A 135 20.60 -7.72 7.45
CA PRO A 135 20.51 -8.51 6.21
C PRO A 135 19.39 -9.56 6.20
N GLU A 136 19.16 -10.22 7.33
CA GLU A 136 18.11 -11.22 7.55
C GLU A 136 16.68 -10.64 7.46
N ASP A 137 16.52 -9.35 7.74
CA ASP A 137 15.24 -8.65 7.78
C ASP A 137 14.94 -7.90 6.46
N ARG A 138 15.98 -7.60 5.67
CA ARG A 138 15.82 -6.91 4.37
C ARG A 138 14.95 -7.69 3.42
N GLN A 139 15.10 -9.01 3.39
CA GLN A 139 14.32 -9.86 2.49
C GLN A 139 12.83 -9.79 2.83
N ASP A 140 12.47 -9.73 4.11
CA ASP A 140 11.09 -9.56 4.56
C ASP A 140 10.50 -8.23 4.09
N ILE A 141 11.26 -7.13 4.17
CA ILE A 141 10.84 -5.81 3.68
C ILE A 141 10.67 -5.83 2.15
N ILE A 142 11.61 -6.43 1.41
CA ILE A 142 11.53 -6.51 -0.05
C ILE A 142 10.31 -7.32 -0.50
N GLU A 143 10.03 -8.43 0.16
CA GLU A 143 8.85 -9.25 -0.14
C GLU A 143 7.56 -8.51 0.18
N PHE A 144 7.51 -7.82 1.32
CA PHE A 144 6.39 -6.95 1.67
C PHE A 144 6.15 -5.89 0.59
N GLN A 145 7.20 -5.21 0.11
CA GLN A 145 7.07 -4.22 -0.97
C GLN A 145 6.52 -4.83 -2.28
N LYS A 146 6.88 -6.08 -2.59
CA LYS A 146 6.45 -6.75 -3.83
C LYS A 146 4.99 -7.21 -3.81
N THR A 147 4.41 -7.44 -2.63
CA THR A 147 3.03 -7.95 -2.50
C THR A 147 1.98 -6.86 -2.31
N SER A 148 2.31 -5.59 -2.59
CA SER A 148 1.42 -4.46 -2.33
C SER A 148 0.13 -4.47 -3.16
N ASP A 149 0.17 -4.92 -4.41
CA ASP A 149 -1.03 -5.06 -5.27
C ASP A 149 -2.07 -6.05 -4.71
N GLU A 150 -1.59 -7.09 -4.03
CA GLU A 150 -2.47 -8.05 -3.37
C GLU A 150 -3.16 -7.40 -2.16
N ARG A 151 -2.45 -6.55 -1.43
CA ARG A 151 -2.99 -5.83 -0.26
C ARG A 151 -4.01 -4.76 -0.66
N ILE A 152 -3.79 -4.05 -1.77
CA ILE A 152 -4.83 -3.18 -2.36
C ILE A 152 -6.11 -3.97 -2.63
N SER A 153 -5.98 -5.14 -3.25
CA SER A 153 -7.14 -6.00 -3.53
C SER A 153 -7.86 -6.40 -2.24
N LEU A 154 -7.12 -6.66 -1.17
CA LEU A 154 -7.69 -6.96 0.14
C LEU A 154 -8.42 -5.73 0.75
N PHE A 155 -7.88 -4.52 0.61
CA PHE A 155 -8.54 -3.30 1.06
C PHE A 155 -9.84 -3.04 0.31
N TYR A 156 -9.88 -3.25 -1.01
CA TYR A 156 -11.14 -3.25 -1.76
C TYR A 156 -12.13 -4.29 -1.22
N GLY A 157 -11.64 -5.47 -0.85
CA GLY A 157 -12.47 -6.48 -0.19
C GLY A 157 -13.08 -5.96 1.12
N GLN A 158 -12.28 -5.34 1.99
CA GLN A 158 -12.75 -4.77 3.24
C GLN A 158 -13.74 -3.61 3.04
N ILE A 159 -13.56 -2.79 2.00
CA ILE A 159 -14.52 -1.72 1.65
C ILE A 159 -15.87 -2.34 1.26
N LEU A 160 -15.87 -3.39 0.45
CA LEU A 160 -17.10 -4.10 0.05
C LEU A 160 -17.81 -4.71 1.26
N VAL A 161 -17.06 -5.32 2.20
CA VAL A 161 -17.61 -5.85 3.45
C VAL A 161 -18.33 -4.76 4.24
N ASN A 162 -17.68 -3.60 4.43
CA ASN A 162 -18.29 -2.49 5.17
C ASN A 162 -19.58 -1.99 4.47
N ILE A 163 -19.57 -1.84 3.14
CA ILE A 163 -20.75 -1.45 2.36
C ILE A 163 -21.90 -2.45 2.55
N GLU A 164 -21.63 -3.76 2.44
CA GLU A 164 -22.66 -4.79 2.58
C GLU A 164 -23.25 -4.86 3.99
N MET A 165 -22.44 -4.57 5.01
CA MET A 165 -22.89 -4.50 6.40
C MET A 165 -23.57 -3.18 6.77
N GLY A 166 -23.50 -2.16 5.90
CA GLY A 166 -24.11 -0.83 6.11
C GLY A 166 -23.30 0.09 7.04
N TYR A 167 -21.98 -0.09 7.09
CA TYR A 167 -21.03 0.74 7.87
C TYR A 167 -20.37 1.82 7.02
#